data_AF-A0A669BKJ1-F1
#
_entry.id   AF-A0A669BKJ1-F1
#
_cell.length_a   1.000
_cell.length_b   1.000
_cell.length_c   1.000
_cell.angle_alpha   90.00
_cell.angle_beta   90.00
_cell.angle_gamma   90.00
#
_symmetry.space_group_name_H-M   'P 1'
#
loop_
_entity.id
_entity.type
_entity.pdbx_description
1 polymer ?
#
loop_
_entity_poly.entity_id
_entity_poly.type
_entity_poly.pdbx_seq_one_letter_code
_entity_poly.pdbx_strand_id
1 'polypeptide(L)'
;MHKNIDSVHVFNLQVQELIINKDPSLLDNFLDEIIAFQTDKSIEVKKFVIGFIEEACKRDNELLLRLIANLNMLLKDESVNVVKKAILTLTQLYKVTLQWLVRSKAVSEMQEACWDLVTQMKGDVLALLDSENDGVRTHAIKFTESLIITLSPRTADSDVPKRQEGDISLDKVPTDHSYIHYDELCQEGKTALEKLLKFMVHPAISSINLTTALGSLATIARQRPMFMSEVVQAYETLHANLPPTLAKSQVSSVRKNLKLHLVAVLKHPCSLEFHGQICTLLLDLGMPQSEITRSTPAPREQRKRPRQEQYTEGKKVKIESSSTLIEDDEDKEEPAPLSVPKPAAVPVAQSAIDLTAEFLHPLLTPENVANLVLISMVYLPDIMPASFQATYTPVESAGTDAQIKHLARLMATQMTAAGIGPGLEQCKARGEGAVKEENDDDAATKDLLIKRKVPAMMVGQAISVVGGYAEKASPEVPAAAVKRLPEPILPSAQTKMTGATGRKKVFRLPDIVQQLSDSQIENLTSKAVKRILHSEKPIAQSGMSHVRVKLLSRLVTQFDGMMKSDVLEFILDDIRTRSDLAFSLLYQEYNTYLNFSPNWCWRRRSSQSRMR
;
A
#
# COMPACT_ATOMS: atom_id res chain seq x y z
N MET A 1 1.87 29.59 15.97
CA MET A 1 0.88 28.49 15.95
C MET A 1 1.51 27.10 16.00
N HIS A 2 2.66 26.83 15.38
CA HIS A 2 3.31 25.49 15.46
C HIS A 2 3.73 25.08 16.89
N LYS A 3 4.28 26.00 17.70
CA LYS A 3 4.72 25.69 19.10
C LYS A 3 3.60 25.25 20.07
N ASN A 4 2.33 25.61 19.82
CA ASN A 4 1.21 25.17 20.66
C ASN A 4 0.73 23.76 20.29
N ILE A 5 0.80 23.40 19.00
CA ILE A 5 0.46 22.05 18.52
C ILE A 5 1.47 21.05 19.07
N ASP A 6 2.76 21.38 19.08
CA ASP A 6 3.80 20.53 19.67
C ASP A 6 3.60 20.31 21.17
N SER A 7 3.15 21.34 21.89
CA SER A 7 2.91 21.23 23.34
C SER A 7 1.69 20.34 23.66
N VAL A 8 0.62 20.45 22.87
CA VAL A 8 -0.57 19.59 23.00
C VAL A 8 -0.26 18.16 22.55
N HIS A 9 0.51 17.98 21.47
CA HIS A 9 0.91 16.66 21.01
C HIS A 9 1.81 15.95 22.02
N VAL A 10 2.77 16.66 22.62
CA VAL A 10 3.63 16.13 23.69
C VAL A 10 2.82 15.80 24.93
N PHE A 11 1.87 16.66 25.34
CA PHE A 11 1.00 16.38 26.47
C PHE A 11 0.13 15.13 26.23
N ASN A 12 -0.48 15.04 25.05
CA ASN A 12 -1.32 13.91 24.67
C ASN A 12 -0.53 12.59 24.59
N LEU A 13 0.71 12.63 24.07
CA LEU A 13 1.62 11.48 24.09
C LEU A 13 2.05 11.09 25.52
N GLN A 14 2.26 12.06 26.41
CA GLN A 14 2.58 11.80 27.82
C GLN A 14 1.41 11.17 28.56
N VAL A 15 0.18 11.64 28.30
CA VAL A 15 -1.04 11.04 28.86
C VAL A 15 -1.20 9.61 28.35
N GLN A 16 -1.07 9.38 27.04
CA GLN A 16 -1.12 8.05 26.44
C GLN A 16 -0.07 7.09 27.05
N GLU A 17 1.18 7.53 27.17
CA GLU A 17 2.25 6.73 27.77
C GLU A 17 1.96 6.39 29.24
N LEU A 18 1.38 7.34 29.98
CA LEU A 18 1.06 7.14 31.38
C LEU A 18 -0.08 6.14 31.58
N ILE A 19 -1.17 6.27 30.81
CA ILE A 19 -2.37 5.44 30.98
C ILE A 19 -2.32 4.10 30.24
N ILE A 20 -1.54 3.94 29.16
CA ILE A 20 -1.45 2.67 28.42
C ILE A 20 -0.27 1.81 28.87
N ASN A 21 0.85 2.44 29.24
CA ASN A 21 2.10 1.72 29.51
C ASN A 21 2.50 1.75 30.99
N LYS A 22 2.39 2.89 31.68
CA LYS A 22 2.80 2.98 33.10
C LYS A 22 1.76 2.45 34.07
N ASP A 23 0.51 2.85 33.91
CA ASP A 23 -0.58 2.42 34.79
C ASP A 23 -1.85 2.11 33.98
N PRO A 24 -1.95 0.89 33.41
CA PRO A 24 -3.11 0.46 32.62
C PRO A 24 -4.43 0.49 33.38
N SER A 25 -4.41 0.47 34.72
CA SER A 25 -5.65 0.53 35.51
C SER A 25 -6.38 1.87 35.38
N LEU A 26 -5.67 2.92 34.93
CA LEU A 26 -6.24 4.23 34.67
C LEU A 26 -6.95 4.32 33.31
N LEU A 27 -6.75 3.34 32.41
CA LEU A 27 -7.25 3.41 31.04
C LEU A 27 -8.78 3.51 31.00
N ASP A 28 -9.49 2.69 31.76
CA ASP A 28 -10.95 2.72 31.83
C ASP A 28 -11.49 4.03 32.42
N ASN A 29 -10.77 4.61 33.39
CA ASN A 29 -11.19 5.82 34.09
C ASN A 29 -11.07 7.09 33.24
N PHE A 30 -10.16 7.11 32.25
CA PHE A 30 -9.92 8.27 31.39
C PHE A 30 -10.35 8.04 29.93
N LEU A 31 -10.95 6.88 29.64
CA LEU A 31 -11.30 6.50 28.28
C LEU A 31 -12.26 7.53 27.66
N ASP A 32 -13.33 7.86 28.35
CA ASP A 32 -14.39 8.71 27.83
C ASP A 32 -13.92 10.17 27.63
N GLU A 33 -13.06 10.68 28.51
CA GLU A 33 -12.44 12.00 28.40
C GLU A 33 -11.52 12.10 27.18
N ILE A 34 -10.73 11.06 26.90
CA ILE A 34 -9.85 11.06 25.73
C ILE A 34 -10.66 10.92 24.44
N ILE A 35 -11.70 10.07 24.44
CA ILE A 35 -12.56 9.89 23.27
C ILE A 35 -13.39 11.14 22.98
N ALA A 36 -13.76 11.96 23.97
CA ALA A 36 -14.48 13.21 23.76
C ALA A 36 -13.78 14.15 22.75
N PHE A 37 -12.45 14.10 22.67
CA PHE A 37 -11.65 14.88 21.72
C PHE A 37 -11.81 14.45 20.25
N GLN A 38 -12.57 13.39 19.94
CA GLN A 38 -12.83 12.97 18.56
C GLN A 38 -13.61 14.02 17.74
N THR A 39 -14.38 14.88 18.41
CA THR A 39 -15.16 15.96 17.79
C THR A 39 -14.40 17.29 17.72
N ASP A 40 -13.14 17.32 18.18
CA ASP A 40 -12.32 18.53 18.18
C ASP A 40 -12.10 19.05 16.74
N LYS A 41 -11.95 20.37 16.58
CA LYS A 41 -11.74 20.99 15.26
C LYS A 41 -10.35 20.69 14.69
N SER A 42 -9.38 20.36 15.54
CA SER A 42 -8.00 20.10 15.16
C SER A 42 -7.83 18.69 14.60
N ILE A 43 -7.38 18.63 13.34
CA ILE A 43 -7.03 17.38 12.64
C ILE A 43 -6.00 16.57 13.43
N GLU A 44 -5.02 17.22 14.06
CA GLU A 44 -3.97 16.54 14.82
C GLU A 44 -4.50 15.94 16.13
N VAL A 45 -5.50 16.57 16.75
CA VAL A 45 -6.17 16.01 17.94
C VAL A 45 -6.98 14.78 17.55
N LYS A 46 -7.77 14.85 16.46
CA LYS A 46 -8.49 13.68 15.94
C LYS A 46 -7.54 12.52 15.60
N LYS A 47 -6.41 12.80 14.93
CA LYS A 47 -5.38 11.79 14.62
C LYS A 47 -4.76 11.19 15.89
N PHE A 48 -4.58 11.99 16.93
CA PHE A 48 -4.15 11.49 18.24
C PHE A 48 -5.19 10.54 18.83
N VAL A 49 -6.47 10.89 18.83
CA VAL A 49 -7.55 10.01 19.33
C VAL A 49 -7.57 8.69 18.57
N ILE A 50 -7.41 8.71 17.24
CA ILE A 50 -7.28 7.47 16.45
C ILE A 50 -6.08 6.64 16.89
N GLY A 51 -4.92 7.27 17.11
CA GLY A 51 -3.72 6.58 17.59
C GLY A 51 -3.86 6.05 19.02
N PHE A 52 -4.61 6.73 19.86
CA PHE A 52 -4.95 6.27 21.20
C PHE A 52 -5.86 5.03 21.15
N ILE A 53 -6.91 5.03 20.31
CA ILE A 53 -7.77 3.87 20.07
C ILE A 53 -6.92 2.66 19.62
N GLU A 54 -5.99 2.88 18.69
CA GLU A 54 -5.08 1.83 18.20
C GLU A 54 -4.32 1.14 19.34
N GLU A 55 -3.68 1.92 20.20
CA GLU A 55 -2.83 1.38 21.27
C GLU A 55 -3.65 0.84 22.46
N ALA A 56 -4.78 1.46 22.78
CA ALA A 56 -5.70 0.97 23.80
C ALA A 56 -6.25 -0.42 23.43
N CYS A 57 -6.74 -0.58 22.19
CA CYS A 57 -7.28 -1.86 21.72
C CYS A 57 -6.21 -2.96 21.56
N LYS A 58 -4.95 -2.60 21.28
CA LYS A 58 -3.84 -3.58 21.27
C LYS A 58 -3.46 -4.05 22.68
N ARG A 59 -3.61 -3.17 23.68
CA ARG A 59 -3.33 -3.47 25.08
C ARG A 59 -4.44 -4.32 25.69
N ASP A 60 -5.69 -3.92 25.48
CA ASP A 60 -6.88 -4.62 25.94
C ASP A 60 -7.91 -4.71 24.79
N ASN A 61 -8.19 -5.94 24.35
CA ASN A 61 -9.06 -6.18 23.21
C ASN A 61 -10.54 -5.94 23.54
N GLU A 62 -10.95 -6.01 24.81
CA GLU A 62 -12.34 -5.79 25.23
C GLU A 62 -12.78 -4.33 25.00
N LEU A 63 -11.85 -3.38 25.05
CA LEU A 63 -12.11 -1.97 24.76
C LEU A 63 -12.60 -1.74 23.33
N LEU A 64 -12.32 -2.67 22.41
CA LEU A 64 -12.80 -2.58 21.04
C LEU A 64 -14.33 -2.46 20.98
N LEU A 65 -15.05 -3.16 21.87
CA LEU A 65 -16.51 -3.11 21.96
C LEU A 65 -17.06 -1.69 22.17
N ARG A 66 -16.30 -0.84 22.89
CA ARG A 66 -16.66 0.57 23.15
C ARG A 66 -16.11 1.53 22.12
N LEU A 67 -14.96 1.21 21.51
CA LEU A 67 -14.18 2.14 20.70
C LEU A 67 -14.39 1.99 19.19
N ILE A 68 -14.91 0.86 18.71
CA ILE A 68 -15.03 0.61 17.27
C ILE A 68 -15.97 1.59 16.55
N ALA A 69 -17.06 1.99 17.21
CA ALA A 69 -18.02 2.97 16.67
C ALA A 69 -17.37 4.34 16.48
N ASN A 70 -16.50 4.75 17.41
CA ASN A 70 -15.75 5.99 17.34
C ASN A 70 -14.76 5.97 16.16
N LEU A 71 -14.06 4.85 15.96
CA LEU A 71 -13.18 4.68 14.80
C LEU A 71 -13.96 4.71 13.47
N ASN A 72 -15.14 4.09 13.40
CA ASN A 72 -16.01 4.13 12.23
C ASN A 72 -16.46 5.56 11.89
N MET A 73 -16.82 6.35 12.90
CA MET A 73 -17.15 7.76 12.72
C MET A 73 -15.96 8.55 12.16
N LEU A 74 -14.76 8.34 12.70
CA LEU A 74 -13.53 8.99 12.25
C LEU A 74 -13.05 8.53 10.86
N LEU A 75 -13.41 7.32 10.45
CA LEU A 75 -13.19 6.83 9.09
C LEU A 75 -14.03 7.60 8.05
N LYS A 76 -15.13 8.21 8.48
CA LYS A 76 -16.07 8.99 7.65
C LYS A 76 -15.90 10.50 7.86
N ASP A 77 -14.78 10.93 8.43
CA ASP A 77 -14.47 12.34 8.68
C ASP A 77 -14.30 13.12 7.38
N GLU A 78 -14.66 14.41 7.41
CA GLU A 78 -14.51 15.32 6.26
C GLU A 78 -13.04 15.49 5.84
N SER A 79 -12.10 15.37 6.79
CA SER A 79 -10.68 15.52 6.53
C SER A 79 -10.05 14.21 6.05
N VAL A 80 -9.56 14.22 4.81
CA VAL A 80 -8.82 13.08 4.22
C VAL A 80 -7.60 12.65 5.04
N ASN A 81 -7.01 13.54 5.84
CA ASN A 81 -5.88 13.20 6.71
C ASN A 81 -6.30 12.37 7.93
N VAL A 82 -7.51 12.60 8.44
CA VAL A 82 -8.13 11.81 9.52
C VAL A 82 -8.52 10.45 8.96
N VAL A 83 -9.20 10.42 7.81
CA VAL A 83 -9.57 9.18 7.10
C VAL A 83 -8.36 8.30 6.84
N LYS A 84 -7.25 8.84 6.29
CA LYS A 84 -6.01 8.09 6.09
C LYS A 84 -5.47 7.46 7.38
N LYS A 85 -5.49 8.19 8.51
CA LYS A 85 -5.04 7.66 9.81
C LYS A 85 -6.01 6.61 10.36
N ALA A 86 -7.32 6.76 10.12
CA ALA A 86 -8.33 5.75 10.47
C ALA A 86 -8.10 4.45 9.69
N ILE A 87 -7.83 4.51 8.39
CA ILE A 87 -7.50 3.33 7.55
C ILE A 87 -6.26 2.61 8.08
N LEU A 88 -5.17 3.33 8.40
CA LEU A 88 -3.96 2.73 8.98
C LEU A 88 -4.24 2.00 10.29
N THR A 89 -5.10 2.58 11.11
CA THR A 89 -5.46 2.04 12.42
C THR A 89 -6.31 0.79 12.27
N LEU A 90 -7.32 0.83 11.40
CA LEU A 90 -8.12 -0.34 11.05
C LEU A 90 -7.25 -1.47 10.44
N THR A 91 -6.20 -1.13 9.69
CA THR A 91 -5.24 -2.11 9.15
C THR A 91 -4.58 -2.95 10.26
N GLN A 92 -4.27 -2.35 11.41
CA GLN A 92 -3.74 -3.09 12.55
C GLN A 92 -4.85 -3.78 13.34
N LEU A 93 -5.93 -3.05 13.64
CA LEU A 93 -7.00 -3.55 14.49
C LEU A 93 -7.75 -4.71 13.85
N TYR A 94 -7.93 -4.76 12.54
CA TYR A 94 -8.58 -5.90 11.87
C TYR A 94 -7.94 -7.25 12.26
N LYS A 95 -6.60 -7.30 12.24
CA LYS A 95 -5.83 -8.51 12.63
C LYS A 95 -6.00 -8.82 14.12
N VAL A 96 -5.94 -7.78 14.96
CA VAL A 96 -6.08 -7.91 16.42
C VAL A 96 -7.49 -8.41 16.78
N THR A 97 -8.53 -7.85 16.17
CA THR A 97 -9.92 -8.26 16.38
C THR A 97 -10.14 -9.70 15.95
N LEU A 98 -9.70 -10.09 14.75
CA LEU A 98 -9.84 -11.47 14.29
C LEU A 98 -9.09 -12.44 15.22
N GLN A 99 -7.87 -12.09 15.63
CA GLN A 99 -7.10 -12.91 16.57
C GLN A 99 -7.77 -13.06 17.93
N TRP A 100 -8.40 -12.00 18.43
CA TRP A 100 -9.14 -12.01 19.69
C TRP A 100 -10.37 -12.92 19.60
N LEU A 101 -11.19 -12.76 18.55
CA LEU A 101 -12.40 -13.58 18.36
C LEU A 101 -12.07 -15.07 18.22
N VAL A 102 -11.05 -15.40 17.44
CA VAL A 102 -10.62 -16.79 17.22
C VAL A 102 -10.10 -17.46 18.51
N ARG A 103 -9.60 -16.68 19.46
CA ARG A 103 -9.12 -17.18 20.76
C ARG A 103 -10.25 -17.31 21.80
N SER A 104 -11.38 -16.65 21.58
CA SER A 104 -12.53 -16.69 22.48
C SER A 104 -13.24 -18.03 22.37
N LYS A 105 -13.49 -18.69 23.50
CA LYS A 105 -14.16 -20.00 23.53
C LYS A 105 -15.64 -19.92 23.13
N ALA A 106 -16.26 -18.78 23.39
CA ALA A 106 -17.62 -18.45 23.00
C ALA A 106 -17.64 -16.97 22.65
N VAL A 107 -18.27 -16.63 21.54
CA VAL A 107 -18.43 -15.24 21.09
C VAL A 107 -19.75 -14.72 21.68
N SER A 108 -19.72 -13.56 22.34
CA SER A 108 -20.93 -12.92 22.87
C SER A 108 -21.64 -12.09 21.80
N GLU A 109 -22.93 -11.80 21.97
CA GLU A 109 -23.71 -10.95 21.03
C GLU A 109 -23.04 -9.58 20.78
N MET A 110 -22.43 -8.98 21.81
CA MET A 110 -21.69 -7.73 21.67
C MET A 110 -20.40 -7.89 20.84
N GLN A 111 -19.72 -9.04 20.95
CA GLN A 111 -18.55 -9.36 20.15
C GLN A 111 -18.93 -9.62 18.68
N GLU A 112 -20.06 -10.29 18.44
CA GLU A 112 -20.62 -10.46 17.09
C GLU A 112 -20.93 -9.10 16.45
N ALA A 113 -21.67 -8.24 17.15
CA ALA A 113 -21.98 -6.89 16.66
C ALA A 113 -20.71 -6.05 16.39
N CYS A 114 -19.67 -6.21 17.22
CA CYS A 114 -18.38 -5.57 16.99
C CYS A 114 -17.69 -6.11 15.73
N TRP A 115 -17.73 -7.42 15.49
CA TRP A 115 -17.16 -8.04 14.30
C TRP A 115 -17.90 -7.64 13.03
N ASP A 116 -19.23 -7.58 13.08
CA ASP A 116 -20.07 -7.12 11.98
C ASP A 116 -19.71 -5.68 11.58
N LEU A 117 -19.49 -4.80 12.57
CA LEU A 117 -19.07 -3.44 12.29
C LEU A 117 -17.66 -3.37 11.70
N VAL A 118 -16.71 -4.17 12.19
CA VAL A 118 -15.36 -4.28 11.60
C VAL A 118 -15.43 -4.79 10.15
N THR A 119 -16.30 -5.76 9.89
CA THR A 119 -16.55 -6.35 8.56
C THR A 119 -17.20 -5.34 7.61
N GLN A 120 -18.12 -4.52 8.11
CA GLN A 120 -18.66 -3.38 7.35
C GLN A 120 -17.57 -2.36 7.04
N MET A 121 -16.76 -1.96 8.03
CA MET A 121 -15.67 -1.01 7.85
C MET A 121 -14.61 -1.52 6.85
N LYS A 122 -14.33 -2.83 6.84
CA LYS A 122 -13.51 -3.49 5.79
C LYS A 122 -14.11 -3.24 4.41
N GLY A 123 -15.42 -3.43 4.26
CA GLY A 123 -16.14 -3.14 3.01
C GLY A 123 -16.02 -1.68 2.59
N ASP A 124 -16.22 -0.75 3.53
CA ASP A 124 -16.09 0.70 3.33
C ASP A 124 -14.66 1.05 2.84
N VAL A 125 -13.61 0.51 3.46
CA VAL A 125 -12.22 0.78 3.02
C VAL A 125 -11.90 0.16 1.66
N LEU A 126 -12.44 -1.01 1.34
CA LEU A 126 -12.28 -1.60 0.00
C LEU A 126 -12.94 -0.73 -1.08
N ALA A 127 -14.08 -0.08 -0.78
CA ALA A 127 -14.71 0.88 -1.68
C ALA A 127 -13.89 2.17 -1.86
N LEU A 128 -13.06 2.54 -0.88
CA LEU A 128 -12.16 3.68 -0.98
C LEU A 128 -10.99 3.49 -1.98
N LEU A 129 -10.83 2.30 -2.58
CA LEU A 129 -9.97 2.13 -3.76
C LEU A 129 -10.44 3.02 -4.93
N ASP A 130 -11.74 3.32 -5.01
CA ASP A 130 -12.34 4.19 -6.02
C ASP A 130 -12.49 5.65 -5.53
N SER A 131 -11.88 6.00 -4.38
CA SER A 131 -11.92 7.37 -3.85
C SER A 131 -11.29 8.37 -4.82
N GLU A 132 -11.82 9.59 -4.91
CA GLU A 132 -11.22 10.66 -5.70
C GLU A 132 -9.84 11.11 -5.14
N ASN A 133 -9.58 10.88 -3.86
CA ASN A 133 -8.33 11.29 -3.22
C ASN A 133 -7.22 10.23 -3.37
N ASP A 134 -6.13 10.62 -4.05
CA ASP A 134 -4.98 9.75 -4.31
C ASP A 134 -4.30 9.19 -3.05
N GLY A 135 -4.26 10.01 -2.00
CA GLY A 135 -3.69 9.61 -0.71
C GLY A 135 -4.56 8.57 -0.01
N VAL A 136 -5.89 8.70 -0.07
CA VAL A 136 -6.83 7.71 0.48
C VAL A 136 -6.69 6.38 -0.26
N ARG A 137 -6.67 6.39 -1.60
CA ARG A 137 -6.44 5.18 -2.42
C ARG A 137 -5.13 4.48 -2.04
N THR A 138 -4.05 5.24 -1.83
CA THR A 138 -2.75 4.69 -1.38
C THR A 138 -2.88 3.89 -0.06
N HIS A 139 -3.64 4.43 0.90
CA HIS A 139 -3.83 3.77 2.20
C HIS A 139 -4.79 2.58 2.09
N ALA A 140 -5.83 2.68 1.25
CA ALA A 140 -6.73 1.56 0.95
C ALA A 140 -5.96 0.38 0.34
N ILE A 141 -5.02 0.61 -0.60
CA ILE A 141 -4.15 -0.45 -1.15
C ILE A 141 -3.38 -1.18 -0.04
N LYS A 142 -2.79 -0.44 0.91
CA LYS A 142 -2.06 -1.03 2.04
C LYS A 142 -2.95 -1.80 3.00
N PHE A 143 -4.19 -1.33 3.22
CA PHE A 143 -5.19 -2.09 3.95
C PHE A 143 -5.53 -3.40 3.24
N THR A 144 -5.82 -3.33 1.93
CA THR A 144 -6.13 -4.50 1.09
C THR A 144 -5.00 -5.53 1.09
N GLU A 145 -3.73 -5.09 1.01
CA GLU A 145 -2.57 -5.97 1.17
C GLU A 145 -2.59 -6.72 2.50
N SER A 146 -2.76 -5.99 3.61
CA SER A 146 -2.81 -6.60 4.95
C SER A 146 -4.01 -7.54 5.07
N LEU A 147 -5.15 -7.19 4.49
CA LEU A 147 -6.35 -8.01 4.48
C LEU A 147 -6.10 -9.34 3.75
N ILE A 148 -5.55 -9.31 2.53
CA ILE A 148 -5.24 -10.51 1.74
C ILE A 148 -4.29 -11.43 2.51
N ILE A 149 -3.23 -10.87 3.10
CA ILE A 149 -2.26 -11.65 3.91
C ILE A 149 -2.94 -12.26 5.13
N THR A 150 -3.82 -11.52 5.82
CA THR A 150 -4.53 -12.01 7.01
C THR A 150 -5.52 -13.12 6.64
N LEU A 151 -6.24 -12.95 5.53
CA LEU A 151 -7.29 -13.83 5.03
C LEU A 151 -6.76 -14.88 4.04
N SER A 152 -5.51 -15.30 4.19
CA SER A 152 -4.93 -16.43 3.46
C SER A 152 -4.00 -17.24 4.36
N PRO A 153 -3.94 -18.57 4.20
CA PRO A 153 -3.12 -19.43 5.04
C PRO A 153 -1.64 -19.26 4.70
N ARG A 154 -0.78 -19.39 5.72
CA ARG A 154 0.67 -19.55 5.52
C ARG A 154 0.98 -20.94 4.96
N THR A 155 2.02 -21.03 4.15
CA THR A 155 2.60 -22.30 3.68
C THR A 155 4.03 -22.45 4.20
N ALA A 156 4.63 -23.62 4.01
CA ALA A 156 6.02 -23.88 4.41
C ALA A 156 7.03 -22.90 3.78
N ASP A 157 6.67 -22.33 2.63
CA ASP A 157 7.51 -21.41 1.87
C ASP A 157 7.17 -19.94 2.11
N SER A 158 6.20 -19.61 2.98
CA SER A 158 5.83 -18.22 3.28
C SER A 158 6.96 -17.42 3.93
N ASP A 159 7.45 -16.36 3.27
CA ASP A 159 8.44 -15.41 3.79
C ASP A 159 7.79 -14.36 4.72
N VAL A 160 7.51 -14.73 5.98
CA VAL A 160 6.88 -13.83 6.95
C VAL A 160 7.94 -13.03 7.73
N PRO A 161 7.88 -11.68 7.74
CA PRO A 161 8.79 -10.86 8.54
C PRO A 161 8.68 -11.18 10.05
N LYS A 162 9.82 -11.18 10.77
CA LYS A 162 9.86 -11.45 12.23
C LYS A 162 8.86 -10.65 13.06
N ARG A 163 8.62 -9.37 12.70
CA ARG A 163 7.67 -8.50 13.39
C ARG A 163 6.20 -8.94 13.23
N GLN A 164 5.90 -9.78 12.25
CA GLN A 164 4.56 -10.25 11.86
C GLN A 164 4.37 -11.76 12.14
N GLU A 165 5.33 -12.43 12.77
CA GLU A 165 5.22 -13.86 13.10
C GLU A 165 4.01 -14.14 14.01
N GLY A 166 3.77 -13.25 14.97
CA GLY A 166 2.67 -13.32 15.93
C GLY A 166 1.28 -12.99 15.37
N ASP A 167 1.21 -12.35 14.20
CA ASP A 167 -0.05 -11.95 13.57
C ASP A 167 -0.89 -13.19 13.20
N ILE A 168 -2.21 -13.04 13.24
CA ILE A 168 -3.16 -14.07 12.79
C ILE A 168 -3.08 -14.23 11.27
N SER A 169 -3.31 -15.46 10.83
CA SER A 169 -3.49 -15.86 9.43
C SER A 169 -4.44 -17.05 9.39
N LEU A 170 -5.02 -17.37 8.23
CA LEU A 170 -6.07 -18.39 8.18
C LEU A 170 -5.61 -19.79 8.63
N ASP A 171 -4.33 -20.13 8.51
CA ASP A 171 -3.78 -21.39 9.05
C ASP A 171 -3.92 -21.54 10.58
N LYS A 172 -4.19 -20.44 11.29
CA LYS A 172 -4.43 -20.41 12.74
C LYS A 172 -5.92 -20.33 13.11
N VAL A 173 -6.81 -20.28 12.13
CA VAL A 173 -8.27 -20.21 12.35
C VAL A 173 -8.84 -21.64 12.35
N PRO A 174 -9.47 -22.10 13.44
CA PRO A 174 -10.12 -23.40 13.49
C PRO A 174 -11.25 -23.51 12.45
N THR A 175 -11.36 -24.64 11.78
CA THR A 175 -12.42 -24.90 10.78
C THR A 175 -13.80 -25.11 11.42
N ASP A 176 -13.83 -25.43 12.71
CA ASP A 176 -15.02 -25.73 13.52
C ASP A 176 -15.42 -24.57 14.45
N HIS A 177 -14.92 -23.35 14.21
CA HIS A 177 -15.26 -22.18 15.02
C HIS A 177 -16.74 -21.81 14.85
N SER A 178 -17.45 -21.58 15.95
CA SER A 178 -18.92 -21.43 15.97
C SER A 178 -19.45 -20.21 15.20
N TYR A 179 -18.65 -19.16 15.09
CA TYR A 179 -19.04 -17.88 14.48
C TYR A 179 -18.14 -17.42 13.32
N ILE A 180 -16.91 -17.93 13.23
CA ILE A 180 -15.92 -17.45 12.25
C ILE A 180 -15.70 -18.55 11.24
N HIS A 181 -16.16 -18.33 10.01
CA HIS A 181 -16.11 -19.35 8.97
C HIS A 181 -14.86 -19.21 8.10
N TYR A 182 -14.02 -20.25 8.13
CA TYR A 182 -12.75 -20.29 7.38
C TYR A 182 -12.93 -20.04 5.88
N ASP A 183 -13.89 -20.74 5.26
CA ASP A 183 -14.08 -20.69 3.80
C ASP A 183 -14.57 -19.33 3.33
N GLU A 184 -15.45 -18.69 4.10
CA GLU A 184 -15.94 -17.34 3.81
C GLU A 184 -14.79 -16.33 3.85
N LEU A 185 -13.99 -16.35 4.92
CA LEU A 185 -12.82 -15.48 5.03
C LEU A 185 -11.80 -15.71 3.91
N CYS A 186 -11.55 -16.98 3.55
CA CYS A 186 -10.67 -17.32 2.44
C CYS A 186 -11.17 -16.74 1.12
N GLN A 187 -12.48 -16.85 0.86
CA GLN A 187 -13.08 -16.31 -0.35
C GLN A 187 -13.07 -14.78 -0.38
N GLU A 188 -13.26 -14.13 0.77
CA GLU A 188 -13.10 -12.68 0.90
C GLU A 188 -11.67 -12.23 0.58
N GLY A 189 -10.66 -12.96 1.06
CA GLY A 189 -9.25 -12.70 0.74
C GLY A 189 -8.97 -12.76 -0.77
N LYS A 190 -9.51 -13.76 -1.47
CA LYS A 190 -9.40 -13.88 -2.94
C LYS A 190 -10.11 -12.73 -3.66
N THR A 191 -11.32 -12.38 -3.21
CA THR A 191 -12.08 -11.25 -3.79
C THR A 191 -11.34 -9.91 -3.58
N ALA A 192 -10.67 -9.73 -2.44
CA ALA A 192 -9.83 -8.56 -2.19
C ALA A 192 -8.63 -8.50 -3.15
N LEU A 193 -7.99 -9.65 -3.44
CA LEU A 193 -6.92 -9.74 -4.43
C LEU A 193 -7.42 -9.37 -5.83
N GLU A 194 -8.58 -9.91 -6.26
CA GLU A 194 -9.17 -9.58 -7.55
C GLU A 194 -9.46 -8.08 -7.70
N LYS A 195 -9.97 -7.43 -6.65
CA LYS A 195 -10.18 -5.97 -6.63
C LYS A 195 -8.86 -5.22 -6.81
N LEU A 196 -7.79 -5.65 -6.13
CA LEU A 196 -6.46 -5.03 -6.27
C LEU A 196 -5.87 -5.23 -7.67
N LEU A 197 -6.04 -6.41 -8.27
CA LEU A 197 -5.59 -6.70 -9.64
C LEU A 197 -6.34 -5.84 -10.67
N LYS A 198 -7.67 -5.73 -10.55
CA LYS A 198 -8.50 -4.86 -11.39
C LYS A 198 -8.12 -3.38 -11.25
N PHE A 199 -7.81 -2.94 -10.04
CA PHE A 199 -7.37 -1.57 -9.76
C PHE A 199 -6.08 -1.23 -10.53
N MET A 200 -5.11 -2.15 -10.61
CA MET A 200 -3.83 -1.90 -11.27
C MET A 200 -3.91 -1.68 -12.78
N VAL A 201 -4.90 -2.27 -13.45
CA VAL A 201 -5.11 -2.13 -14.90
C VAL A 201 -6.00 -0.94 -15.25
N HIS A 202 -6.44 -0.15 -14.27
CA HIS A 202 -7.28 1.01 -14.51
C HIS A 202 -6.51 2.10 -15.29
N PRO A 203 -7.03 2.64 -16.41
CA PRO A 203 -6.28 3.52 -17.31
C PRO A 203 -5.91 4.89 -16.69
N ALA A 204 -6.64 5.31 -15.66
CA ALA A 204 -6.40 6.56 -14.93
C ALA A 204 -5.70 6.37 -13.58
N ILE A 205 -5.10 5.19 -13.32
CA ILE A 205 -4.33 4.97 -12.09
C ILE A 205 -3.15 5.93 -11.99
N SER A 206 -2.92 6.52 -10.82
CA SER A 206 -1.79 7.41 -10.59
C SER A 206 -0.47 6.64 -10.46
N SER A 207 0.66 7.30 -10.76
CA SER A 207 1.99 6.71 -10.57
C SER A 207 2.24 6.24 -9.14
N ILE A 208 1.78 6.99 -8.13
CA ILE A 208 2.00 6.65 -6.71
C ILE A 208 1.19 5.42 -6.34
N ASN A 209 -0.10 5.38 -6.69
CA ASN A 209 -0.95 4.22 -6.42
C ASN A 209 -0.46 2.97 -7.15
N LEU A 210 -0.03 3.10 -8.41
CA LEU A 210 0.50 1.98 -9.20
C LEU A 210 1.78 1.41 -8.57
N THR A 211 2.74 2.26 -8.20
CA THR A 211 3.97 1.80 -7.51
C THR A 211 3.67 1.19 -6.14
N THR A 212 2.68 1.72 -5.41
CA THR A 212 2.24 1.15 -4.13
C THR A 212 1.64 -0.24 -4.33
N ALA A 213 0.74 -0.40 -5.31
CA ALA A 213 0.12 -1.68 -5.63
C ALA A 213 1.15 -2.72 -6.11
N LEU A 214 2.15 -2.32 -6.91
CA LEU A 214 3.28 -3.17 -7.27
C LEU A 214 3.99 -3.73 -6.03
N GLY A 215 4.34 -2.87 -5.07
CA GLY A 215 4.98 -3.29 -3.83
C GLY A 215 4.08 -4.15 -2.95
N SER A 216 2.78 -3.89 -2.94
CA SER A 216 1.79 -4.70 -2.25
C SER A 216 1.69 -6.10 -2.82
N LEU A 217 1.59 -6.25 -4.14
CA LEU A 217 1.60 -7.56 -4.79
C LEU A 217 2.89 -8.34 -4.55
N ALA A 218 4.07 -7.68 -4.58
CA ALA A 218 5.33 -8.35 -4.26
C ALA A 218 5.37 -8.86 -2.81
N THR A 219 4.74 -8.12 -1.89
CA THR A 219 4.64 -8.53 -0.49
C THR A 219 3.69 -9.71 -0.35
N ILE A 220 2.53 -9.65 -1.01
CA ILE A 220 1.56 -10.76 -1.05
C ILE A 220 2.22 -12.02 -1.64
N ALA A 221 2.87 -11.95 -2.79
CA ALA A 221 3.48 -13.11 -3.45
C ALA A 221 4.55 -13.80 -2.58
N ARG A 222 5.38 -13.03 -1.86
CA ARG A 222 6.41 -13.60 -0.98
C ARG A 222 5.83 -14.17 0.31
N GLN A 223 4.88 -13.46 0.92
CA GLN A 223 4.25 -13.95 2.16
C GLN A 223 3.26 -15.08 1.88
N ARG A 224 2.65 -15.10 0.71
CA ARG A 224 1.61 -16.02 0.24
C ARG A 224 1.94 -16.50 -1.18
N PRO A 225 2.86 -17.49 -1.30
CA PRO A 225 3.30 -18.03 -2.58
C PRO A 225 2.20 -18.65 -3.45
N MET A 226 1.05 -19.03 -2.89
CA MET A 226 -0.12 -19.49 -3.63
C MET A 226 -0.64 -18.47 -4.65
N PHE A 227 -0.41 -17.17 -4.42
CA PHE A 227 -0.82 -16.08 -5.32
C PHE A 227 0.30 -15.64 -6.26
N MET A 228 1.42 -16.39 -6.32
CA MET A 228 2.58 -16.03 -7.12
C MET A 228 2.24 -15.95 -8.60
N SER A 229 1.44 -16.89 -9.10
CA SER A 229 1.02 -16.96 -10.50
C SER A 229 0.27 -15.69 -10.92
N GLU A 230 -0.74 -15.30 -10.15
CA GLU A 230 -1.58 -14.13 -10.40
C GLU A 230 -0.76 -12.83 -10.33
N VAL A 231 0.21 -12.75 -9.41
CA VAL A 231 1.10 -11.59 -9.28
C VAL A 231 2.06 -11.48 -10.47
N VAL A 232 2.66 -12.58 -10.91
CA VAL A 232 3.55 -12.58 -12.09
C VAL A 232 2.76 -12.21 -13.34
N GLN A 233 1.55 -12.76 -13.50
CA GLN A 233 0.65 -12.41 -14.60
C GLN A 233 0.23 -10.93 -14.59
N ALA A 234 -0.01 -10.35 -13.41
CA ALA A 234 -0.33 -8.94 -13.26
C ALA A 234 0.85 -8.04 -13.68
N TYR A 235 2.08 -8.44 -13.33
CA TYR A 235 3.30 -7.73 -13.73
C TYR A 235 3.55 -7.81 -15.24
N GLU A 236 3.31 -8.97 -15.84
CA GLU A 236 3.36 -9.15 -17.30
C GLU A 236 2.33 -8.27 -18.00
N THR A 237 1.08 -8.28 -17.52
CA THR A 237 0.00 -7.45 -18.08
C THR A 237 0.33 -5.97 -17.98
N LEU A 238 0.84 -5.51 -16.84
CA LEU A 238 1.25 -4.10 -16.66
C LEU A 238 2.43 -3.73 -17.56
N HIS A 239 3.39 -4.63 -17.73
CA HIS A 239 4.55 -4.39 -18.61
C HIS A 239 4.11 -4.23 -20.07
N ALA A 240 3.16 -5.04 -20.52
CA ALA A 240 2.57 -4.93 -21.86
C ALA A 240 1.66 -3.70 -22.01
N ASN A 241 0.99 -3.28 -20.93
CA ASN A 241 -0.05 -2.24 -20.93
C ASN A 241 0.18 -1.16 -19.88
N LEU A 242 1.23 -0.36 -20.03
CA LEU A 242 1.41 0.78 -19.15
C LEU A 242 0.32 1.84 -19.38
N PRO A 243 -0.26 2.42 -18.31
CA PRO A 243 -1.28 3.45 -18.46
C PRO A 243 -0.78 4.65 -19.28
N PRO A 244 -1.51 5.07 -20.33
CA PRO A 244 -1.07 6.15 -21.23
C PRO A 244 -1.11 7.53 -20.57
N THR A 245 -1.77 7.65 -19.42
CA THR A 245 -1.89 8.86 -18.62
C THR A 245 -0.60 9.22 -17.87
N LEU A 246 0.37 8.31 -17.81
CA LEU A 246 1.63 8.51 -17.11
C LEU A 246 2.62 9.35 -17.93
N ALA A 247 3.19 10.37 -17.30
CA ALA A 247 4.28 11.14 -17.87
C ALA A 247 5.55 10.31 -18.03
N LYS A 248 6.47 10.72 -18.91
CA LYS A 248 7.75 10.03 -19.18
C LYS A 248 8.54 9.69 -17.91
N SER A 249 8.66 10.64 -16.98
CA SER A 249 9.35 10.43 -15.71
C SER A 249 8.63 9.42 -14.79
N GLN A 250 7.30 9.38 -14.83
CA GLN A 250 6.49 8.43 -14.07
C GLN A 250 6.61 7.02 -14.65
N VAL A 251 6.60 6.87 -15.98
CA VAL A 251 6.85 5.60 -16.67
C VAL A 251 8.20 5.02 -16.27
N SER A 252 9.27 5.82 -16.28
CA SER A 252 10.59 5.38 -15.82
C SER A 252 10.59 4.97 -14.34
N SER A 253 9.88 5.70 -13.48
CA SER A 253 9.73 5.36 -12.06
C SER A 253 9.00 4.03 -11.85
N VAL A 254 7.89 3.81 -12.56
CA VAL A 254 7.11 2.56 -12.51
C VAL A 254 7.95 1.39 -12.98
N ARG A 255 8.67 1.51 -14.10
CA ARG A 255 9.59 0.47 -14.61
C ARG A 255 10.69 0.12 -13.61
N LYS A 256 11.29 1.13 -12.98
CA LYS A 256 12.32 0.92 -11.94
C LYS A 256 11.75 0.15 -10.74
N ASN A 257 10.54 0.49 -10.29
CA ASN A 257 9.87 -0.22 -9.20
C ASN A 257 9.44 -1.63 -9.61
N LEU A 258 8.95 -1.82 -10.84
CA LEU A 258 8.60 -3.14 -11.38
C LEU A 258 9.83 -4.06 -11.40
N LYS A 259 10.98 -3.57 -11.90
CA LYS A 259 12.26 -4.29 -11.84
C LYS A 259 12.65 -4.64 -10.41
N LEU A 260 12.56 -3.69 -9.48
CA LEU A 260 12.87 -3.90 -8.06
C LEU A 260 12.00 -5.03 -7.45
N HIS A 261 10.71 -5.00 -7.72
CA HIS A 261 9.74 -5.97 -7.18
C HIS A 261 9.86 -7.35 -7.83
N LEU A 262 10.10 -7.43 -9.15
CA LEU A 262 10.41 -8.68 -9.84
C LEU A 262 11.67 -9.34 -9.25
N VAL A 263 12.72 -8.58 -8.94
CA VAL A 263 13.92 -9.13 -8.28
C VAL A 263 13.61 -9.61 -6.87
N ALA A 264 12.78 -8.89 -6.11
CA ALA A 264 12.36 -9.33 -4.78
C ALA A 264 11.58 -10.66 -4.85
N VAL A 265 10.69 -10.80 -5.84
CA VAL A 265 9.94 -12.04 -6.10
C VAL A 265 10.86 -13.17 -6.58
N LEU A 266 11.80 -12.90 -7.48
CA LEU A 266 12.75 -13.89 -8.02
C LEU A 266 13.61 -14.56 -6.93
N LYS A 267 13.92 -13.83 -5.85
CA LYS A 267 14.69 -14.39 -4.72
C LYS A 267 13.91 -15.46 -3.94
N HIS A 268 12.60 -15.54 -4.12
CA HIS A 268 11.74 -16.46 -3.40
C HIS A 268 11.86 -17.88 -3.97
N PRO A 269 11.94 -18.96 -3.16
CA PRO A 269 12.08 -20.33 -3.66
C PRO A 269 10.97 -20.77 -4.62
N CYS A 270 9.71 -20.42 -4.35
CA CYS A 270 8.58 -20.73 -5.23
C CYS A 270 8.58 -19.98 -6.57
N SER A 271 9.48 -19.01 -6.78
CA SER A 271 9.56 -18.30 -8.07
C SER A 271 10.17 -19.16 -9.17
N LEU A 272 10.80 -20.29 -8.84
CA LEU A 272 11.44 -21.19 -9.80
C LEU A 272 10.47 -21.71 -10.87
N GLU A 273 9.20 -21.92 -10.53
CA GLU A 273 8.15 -22.32 -11.49
C GLU A 273 7.87 -21.24 -12.53
N PHE A 274 8.04 -19.96 -12.16
CA PHE A 274 7.79 -18.79 -13.00
C PHE A 274 9.10 -18.16 -13.51
N HIS A 275 10.24 -18.87 -13.35
CA HIS A 275 11.57 -18.33 -13.60
C HIS A 275 11.72 -17.78 -15.02
N GLY A 276 11.25 -18.51 -16.04
CA GLY A 276 11.32 -18.07 -17.43
C GLY A 276 10.57 -16.76 -17.67
N GLN A 277 9.36 -16.63 -17.12
CA GLN A 277 8.52 -15.43 -17.24
C GLN A 277 9.19 -14.23 -16.56
N ILE A 278 9.63 -14.39 -15.30
CA ILE A 278 10.26 -13.34 -14.52
C ILE A 278 11.59 -12.89 -15.15
N CYS A 279 12.41 -13.84 -15.61
CA CYS A 279 13.69 -13.52 -16.28
C CYS A 279 13.48 -12.70 -17.54
N THR A 280 12.48 -13.06 -18.35
CA THR A 280 12.20 -12.35 -19.59
C THR A 280 11.77 -10.91 -19.31
N LEU A 281 10.84 -10.71 -18.37
CA LEU A 281 10.43 -9.36 -17.95
C LEU A 281 11.61 -8.54 -17.39
N LEU A 282 12.53 -9.16 -16.66
CA LEU A 282 13.71 -8.48 -16.13
C LEU A 282 14.70 -8.08 -17.24
N LEU A 283 14.88 -8.92 -18.26
CA LEU A 283 15.68 -8.61 -19.45
C LEU A 283 15.06 -7.42 -20.22
N ASP A 284 13.74 -7.42 -20.42
CA ASP A 284 13.02 -6.33 -21.09
C ASP A 284 13.14 -4.99 -20.34
N LEU A 285 13.29 -5.06 -19.01
CA LEU A 285 13.55 -3.92 -18.13
C LEU A 285 15.04 -3.54 -18.04
N GLY A 286 15.89 -4.14 -18.88
CA GLY A 286 17.32 -3.85 -18.96
C GLY A 286 18.12 -4.36 -17.76
N MET A 287 17.75 -5.51 -17.19
CA MET A 287 18.57 -6.20 -16.20
C MET A 287 19.53 -7.18 -16.90
N PRO A 288 20.85 -7.12 -16.63
CA PRO A 288 21.79 -8.04 -17.28
C PRO A 288 21.63 -9.47 -16.71
N GLN A 289 21.82 -10.47 -17.58
CA GLN A 289 21.63 -11.89 -17.24
C GLN A 289 22.45 -12.32 -16.00
N SER A 290 23.67 -11.80 -15.84
CA SER A 290 24.52 -12.09 -14.67
C SER A 290 23.91 -11.66 -13.33
N GLU A 291 23.16 -10.56 -13.30
CA GLU A 291 22.47 -10.13 -12.08
C GLU A 291 21.24 -10.96 -11.78
N ILE A 292 20.56 -11.45 -12.82
CA ILE A 292 19.39 -12.34 -12.72
C ILE A 292 19.85 -13.68 -12.13
N THR A 293 20.90 -14.28 -12.68
CA THR A 293 21.48 -15.53 -12.16
C THR A 293 21.92 -15.38 -10.71
N ARG A 294 22.55 -14.26 -10.33
CA ARG A 294 22.96 -13.99 -8.94
C ARG A 294 21.78 -13.87 -7.97
N SER A 295 20.62 -13.42 -8.45
CA SER A 295 19.42 -13.23 -7.63
C SER A 295 18.53 -14.47 -7.59
N THR A 296 18.82 -15.48 -8.42
CA THR A 296 18.03 -16.71 -8.52
C THR A 296 18.42 -17.66 -7.40
N PRO A 297 17.46 -18.17 -6.60
CA PRO A 297 17.74 -19.13 -5.55
C PRO A 297 18.23 -20.45 -6.16
N ALA A 298 19.09 -21.17 -5.43
CA ALA A 298 19.53 -22.49 -5.86
C ALA A 298 18.31 -23.43 -6.01
N PRO A 299 18.24 -24.23 -7.10
CA PRO A 299 17.21 -25.25 -7.23
C PRO A 299 17.26 -26.17 -6.01
N ARG A 300 16.13 -26.38 -5.33
CA ARG A 300 16.08 -27.34 -4.23
C ARG A 300 16.43 -28.72 -4.77
N GLU A 301 17.55 -29.29 -4.34
CA GLU A 301 17.75 -30.73 -4.46
C GLU A 301 16.59 -31.40 -3.71
N GLN A 302 15.80 -32.23 -4.40
CA GLN A 302 14.81 -33.06 -3.76
C GLN A 302 15.54 -33.92 -2.73
N ARG A 303 15.41 -33.54 -1.46
CA ARG A 303 15.97 -34.24 -0.31
C ARG A 303 15.51 -35.69 -0.42
N LYS A 304 16.38 -36.57 -0.91
CA LYS A 304 16.15 -38.02 -0.88
C LYS A 304 15.77 -38.33 0.56
N ARG A 305 14.58 -38.94 0.74
CA ARG A 305 14.06 -39.36 2.03
C ARG A 305 15.19 -40.01 2.84
N PRO A 306 15.37 -39.68 4.14
CA PRO A 306 16.26 -40.48 4.97
C PRO A 306 15.67 -41.89 4.98
N ARG A 307 16.44 -42.84 4.45
CA ARG A 307 16.12 -44.26 4.52
C ARG A 307 16.01 -44.62 6.00
N GLN A 308 14.84 -45.07 6.41
CA GLN A 308 14.58 -45.55 7.76
C GLN A 308 15.48 -46.76 8.01
N GLU A 309 16.52 -46.58 8.81
CA GLU A 309 17.34 -47.68 9.33
C GLU A 309 16.49 -48.44 10.36
N GLN A 310 16.07 -49.65 9.99
CA GLN A 310 15.58 -50.64 10.94
C GLN A 310 16.76 -51.14 11.76
N TYR A 311 16.70 -50.86 13.06
CA TYR A 311 17.48 -51.53 14.09
C TYR A 311 17.21 -53.04 14.06
N THR A 312 18.24 -53.85 13.84
CA THR A 312 18.37 -55.19 14.44
C THR A 312 19.80 -55.39 14.93
N GLU A 313 19.90 -55.70 16.23
CA GLU A 313 21.14 -56.01 16.94
C GLU A 313 21.80 -57.30 16.42
N GLY A 314 23.14 -57.35 16.43
CA GLY A 314 23.84 -58.62 16.52
C GLY A 314 25.27 -58.72 15.97
N LYS A 315 26.24 -58.45 16.85
CA LYS A 315 27.51 -59.20 17.06
C LYS A 315 28.61 -59.27 15.97
N LYS A 316 29.84 -58.99 16.47
CA LYS A 316 31.21 -59.40 16.06
C LYS A 316 31.89 -58.51 15.00
N VAL A 317 32.87 -57.67 15.38
CA VAL A 317 34.31 -57.93 15.66
C VAL A 317 35.20 -57.89 14.40
N LYS A 318 36.16 -56.95 14.44
CA LYS A 318 37.52 -56.91 13.86
C LYS A 318 37.75 -56.50 12.39
N ILE A 319 38.72 -55.57 12.31
CA ILE A 319 39.92 -55.51 11.46
C ILE A 319 39.90 -54.61 10.22
N GLU A 320 40.84 -53.67 10.28
CA GLU A 320 41.49 -52.91 9.23
C GLU A 320 41.76 -53.73 7.96
N SER A 321 41.74 -53.10 6.79
CA SER A 321 42.95 -52.95 5.96
C SER A 321 42.60 -52.36 4.60
N SER A 322 43.29 -51.26 4.32
CA SER A 322 43.70 -50.78 3.02
C SER A 322 44.24 -51.88 2.08
N SER A 323 43.89 -51.82 0.79
CA SER A 323 44.81 -52.02 -0.35
C SER A 323 44.03 -51.85 -1.66
N THR A 324 44.25 -50.80 -2.45
CA THR A 324 45.11 -50.73 -3.65
C THR A 324 44.73 -51.67 -4.81
N LEU A 325 44.38 -51.02 -5.94
CA LEU A 325 44.67 -51.34 -7.35
C LEU A 325 44.10 -52.63 -7.96
N ILE A 326 43.48 -52.51 -9.16
CA ILE A 326 43.98 -53.03 -10.45
C ILE A 326 42.98 -52.63 -11.57
N GLU A 327 43.57 -52.33 -12.73
CA GLU A 327 43.00 -51.92 -14.02
C GLU A 327 42.35 -53.08 -14.81
N ASP A 328 41.80 -52.72 -15.97
CA ASP A 328 41.47 -53.50 -17.18
C ASP A 328 40.12 -54.24 -17.31
N ASP A 329 39.30 -53.66 -18.20
CA ASP A 329 38.90 -54.13 -19.55
C ASP A 329 38.09 -55.44 -19.77
N GLU A 330 37.29 -55.37 -20.85
CA GLU A 330 36.49 -56.39 -21.57
C GLU A 330 35.00 -56.63 -21.21
N ASP A 331 34.16 -56.12 -22.11
CA ASP A 331 33.00 -56.73 -22.80
C ASP A 331 32.00 -57.62 -22.06
N LYS A 332 30.75 -57.12 -21.94
CA LYS A 332 29.49 -57.90 -22.05
C LYS A 332 28.29 -57.05 -22.54
N GLU A 333 27.77 -57.37 -23.73
CA GLU A 333 26.33 -57.34 -24.06
C GLU A 333 25.61 -58.29 -23.08
N GLU A 334 24.42 -58.11 -22.49
CA GLU A 334 23.08 -57.56 -22.81
C GLU A 334 22.30 -57.56 -21.44
N PRO A 335 21.00 -57.20 -21.29
CA PRO A 335 20.11 -56.31 -22.04
C PRO A 335 19.45 -55.23 -21.13
N ALA A 336 18.71 -54.32 -21.75
CA ALA A 336 17.96 -53.25 -21.09
C ALA A 336 16.84 -53.76 -20.16
N PRO A 337 16.70 -53.23 -18.92
CA PRO A 337 15.48 -53.38 -18.16
C PRO A 337 14.41 -52.38 -18.64
N LEU A 338 13.27 -52.96 -18.99
CA LEU A 338 12.02 -52.36 -19.41
C LEU A 338 11.67 -51.09 -18.63
N SER A 339 11.38 -50.03 -19.39
CA SER A 339 10.84 -48.76 -18.92
C SER A 339 9.46 -48.98 -18.26
N VAL A 340 9.42 -48.90 -16.93
CA VAL A 340 8.16 -48.71 -16.20
C VAL A 340 7.68 -47.28 -16.46
N PRO A 341 6.41 -47.05 -16.87
CA PRO A 341 5.92 -45.71 -17.14
C PRO A 341 6.03 -44.85 -15.88
N LYS A 342 6.75 -43.73 -16.02
CA LYS A 342 6.82 -42.67 -15.03
C LYS A 342 5.37 -42.22 -14.73
N PRO A 343 4.92 -42.15 -13.46
CA PRO A 343 3.60 -41.63 -13.17
C PRO A 343 3.50 -40.21 -13.72
N ALA A 344 2.44 -39.97 -14.50
CA ALA A 344 2.14 -38.69 -15.10
C ALA A 344 2.24 -37.57 -14.07
N ALA A 345 3.02 -36.54 -14.41
CA ALA A 345 2.97 -35.28 -13.70
C ALA A 345 1.51 -34.80 -13.70
N VAL A 346 1.02 -34.42 -12.52
CA VAL A 346 -0.30 -33.79 -12.36
C VAL A 346 -0.35 -32.60 -13.33
N PRO A 347 -1.37 -32.49 -14.21
CA PRO A 347 -1.39 -31.44 -15.22
C PRO A 347 -1.51 -30.08 -14.55
N VAL A 348 -0.49 -29.25 -14.76
CA VAL A 348 -0.48 -27.82 -14.43
C VAL A 348 -1.70 -27.19 -15.12
N ALA A 349 -2.50 -26.44 -14.39
CA ALA A 349 -3.57 -25.66 -15.00
C ALA A 349 -2.94 -24.58 -15.89
N GLN A 350 -2.81 -24.86 -17.19
CA GLN A 350 -2.32 -23.89 -18.19
C GLN A 350 -3.26 -22.68 -18.20
N SER A 351 -2.68 -21.47 -18.13
CA SER A 351 -3.48 -20.24 -18.17
C SER A 351 -4.01 -19.98 -19.58
N ALA A 352 -5.07 -19.18 -19.70
CA ALA A 352 -5.60 -18.76 -21.01
C ALA A 352 -4.54 -18.04 -21.87
N ILE A 353 -3.59 -17.35 -21.23
CA ILE A 353 -2.47 -16.70 -21.91
C ILE A 353 -1.49 -17.75 -22.44
N ASP A 354 -1.16 -18.78 -21.66
CA ASP A 354 -0.24 -19.84 -22.10
C ASP A 354 -0.78 -20.58 -23.32
N LEU A 355 -2.05 -20.97 -23.30
CA LEU A 355 -2.72 -21.64 -24.44
C LEU A 355 -2.73 -20.75 -25.70
N THR A 356 -3.00 -19.46 -25.52
CA THR A 356 -2.99 -18.50 -26.64
C THR A 356 -1.57 -18.26 -27.15
N ALA A 357 -0.56 -18.24 -26.28
CA ALA A 357 0.84 -18.08 -26.66
C ALA A 357 1.37 -19.31 -27.42
N GLU A 358 1.01 -20.52 -26.99
CA GLU A 358 1.34 -21.76 -27.69
C GLU A 358 0.74 -21.80 -29.10
N PHE A 359 -0.50 -21.31 -29.26
CA PHE A 359 -1.13 -21.16 -30.57
C PHE A 359 -0.42 -20.14 -31.47
N LEU A 360 0.02 -19.01 -30.92
CA LEU A 360 0.69 -17.94 -31.68
C LEU A 360 2.11 -18.30 -32.08
N HIS A 361 2.82 -19.06 -31.26
CA HIS A 361 4.24 -19.39 -31.45
C HIS A 361 4.58 -19.87 -32.88
N PRO A 362 3.93 -20.91 -33.45
CA PRO A 362 4.22 -21.37 -34.81
C PRO A 362 3.80 -20.38 -35.91
N LEU A 363 2.92 -19.42 -35.61
CA LEU A 363 2.42 -18.44 -36.59
C LEU A 363 3.35 -17.25 -36.77
N LEU A 364 4.28 -17.01 -35.83
CA LEU A 364 5.24 -15.90 -35.86
C LEU A 364 6.44 -16.17 -36.79
N THR A 365 6.15 -16.55 -38.04
CA THR A 365 7.17 -16.65 -39.10
C THR A 365 7.59 -15.26 -39.59
N PRO A 366 8.80 -15.10 -40.14
CA PRO A 366 9.26 -13.80 -40.65
C PRO A 366 8.30 -13.16 -41.66
N GLU A 367 7.69 -13.97 -42.53
CA GLU A 367 6.71 -13.53 -43.53
C GLU A 367 5.41 -13.02 -42.88
N ASN A 368 4.85 -13.79 -41.94
CA ASN A 368 3.64 -13.39 -41.23
C ASN A 368 3.86 -12.13 -40.39
N VAL A 369 5.00 -12.02 -39.72
CA VAL A 369 5.37 -10.84 -38.93
C VAL A 369 5.56 -9.62 -39.84
N ALA A 370 6.22 -9.76 -40.99
CA ALA A 370 6.35 -8.67 -41.96
C ALA A 370 4.98 -8.19 -42.47
N ASN A 371 4.10 -9.11 -42.83
CA ASN A 371 2.73 -8.80 -43.25
C ASN A 371 1.94 -8.10 -42.13
N LEU A 372 2.06 -8.57 -40.88
CA LEU A 372 1.42 -7.96 -39.72
C LEU A 372 1.89 -6.52 -39.51
N VAL A 373 3.21 -6.27 -39.63
CA VAL A 373 3.79 -4.93 -39.54
C VAL A 373 3.24 -4.05 -40.65
N LEU A 374 3.27 -4.50 -41.91
CA LEU A 374 2.76 -3.73 -43.06
C LEU A 374 1.29 -3.34 -42.90
N ILE A 375 0.44 -4.27 -42.44
CA ILE A 375 -0.97 -4.00 -42.16
C ILE A 375 -1.12 -2.98 -41.01
N SER A 376 -0.25 -3.07 -39.99
CA SER A 376 -0.30 -2.18 -38.82
C SER A 376 0.22 -0.77 -39.09
N MET A 377 1.04 -0.55 -40.14
CA MET A 377 1.66 0.75 -40.44
C MET A 377 0.63 1.87 -40.61
N VAL A 378 -0.57 1.55 -41.12
CA VAL A 378 -1.67 2.51 -41.31
C VAL A 378 -2.25 3.02 -39.98
N TYR A 379 -2.04 2.29 -38.88
CA TYR A 379 -2.52 2.66 -37.54
C TYR A 379 -1.46 3.38 -36.70
N LEU A 380 -0.23 3.50 -37.19
CA LEU A 380 0.84 4.18 -36.47
C LEU A 380 0.70 5.71 -36.62
N PRO A 381 0.97 6.48 -35.56
CA PRO A 381 0.97 7.94 -35.65
C PRO A 381 2.17 8.43 -36.48
N ASP A 382 1.99 9.55 -37.18
CA ASP A 382 3.05 10.19 -37.99
C ASP A 382 4.27 10.64 -37.16
N ILE A 383 4.08 10.85 -35.85
CA ILE A 383 5.12 11.27 -34.91
C ILE A 383 5.24 10.21 -33.82
N MET A 384 6.48 9.78 -33.56
CA MET A 384 6.78 8.81 -32.51
C MET A 384 6.25 9.27 -31.15
N PRO A 385 5.37 8.47 -30.49
CA PRO A 385 4.86 8.82 -29.17
C PRO A 385 5.98 8.90 -28.14
N ALA A 386 5.94 9.92 -27.28
CA ALA A 386 6.91 10.09 -26.21
C ALA A 386 6.93 8.91 -25.22
N SER A 387 5.78 8.24 -25.03
CA SER A 387 5.65 7.00 -24.25
C SER A 387 6.47 5.88 -24.87
N PHE A 388 6.32 5.63 -26.19
CA PHE A 388 7.07 4.62 -26.93
C PHE A 388 8.59 4.88 -26.87
N GLN A 389 9.01 6.13 -27.11
CA GLN A 389 10.43 6.49 -27.02
C GLN A 389 11.01 6.26 -25.61
N ALA A 390 10.20 6.44 -24.56
CA ALA A 390 10.62 6.20 -23.18
C ALA A 390 10.62 4.72 -22.80
N THR A 391 9.82 3.90 -23.50
CA THR A 391 9.66 2.48 -23.20
C THR A 391 10.51 1.57 -24.07
N TYR A 392 11.00 2.06 -25.20
CA TYR A 392 11.78 1.28 -26.15
C TYR A 392 13.09 0.77 -25.54
N THR A 393 13.25 -0.55 -25.54
CA THR A 393 14.51 -1.25 -25.24
C THR A 393 14.96 -1.97 -26.51
N PRO A 394 16.17 -1.66 -27.04
CA PRO A 394 16.71 -2.37 -28.19
C PRO A 394 16.82 -3.87 -27.92
N VAL A 395 16.42 -4.70 -28.88
CA VAL A 395 16.53 -6.16 -28.77
C VAL A 395 17.90 -6.59 -29.27
N GLU A 396 18.78 -7.06 -28.38
CA GLU A 396 20.15 -7.46 -28.71
C GLU A 396 20.25 -8.79 -29.50
N SER A 397 19.22 -9.64 -29.47
CA SER A 397 19.23 -10.97 -30.12
C SER A 397 17.90 -11.29 -30.81
N ALA A 398 17.58 -10.49 -31.83
CA ALA A 398 16.37 -10.66 -32.62
C ALA A 398 16.33 -12.01 -33.38
N GLY A 399 15.20 -12.72 -33.38
CA GLY A 399 14.96 -13.95 -34.15
C GLY A 399 15.23 -15.27 -33.42
N THR A 400 15.60 -15.26 -32.13
CA THR A 400 15.77 -16.50 -31.36
C THR A 400 14.43 -17.12 -30.99
N ASP A 401 14.35 -18.45 -30.90
CA ASP A 401 13.13 -19.18 -30.47
C ASP A 401 12.60 -18.68 -29.12
N ALA A 402 13.49 -18.40 -28.17
CA ALA A 402 13.14 -17.81 -26.88
C ALA A 402 12.44 -16.45 -27.01
N GLN A 403 12.92 -15.59 -27.92
CA GLN A 403 12.31 -14.30 -28.17
C GLN A 403 10.98 -14.43 -28.92
N ILE A 404 10.86 -15.39 -29.85
CA ILE A 404 9.60 -15.68 -30.55
C ILE A 404 8.54 -16.14 -29.53
N LYS A 405 8.91 -17.02 -28.59
CA LYS A 405 8.05 -17.41 -27.45
C LYS A 405 7.62 -16.21 -26.61
N HIS A 406 8.55 -15.32 -26.31
CA HIS A 406 8.23 -14.11 -25.56
C HIS A 406 7.27 -13.19 -26.32
N LEU A 407 7.51 -12.95 -27.61
CA LEU A 407 6.63 -12.15 -28.46
C LEU A 407 5.22 -12.77 -28.55
N ALA A 408 5.14 -14.10 -28.75
CA ALA A 408 3.87 -14.83 -28.73
C ALA A 408 3.12 -14.61 -27.42
N ARG A 409 3.83 -14.59 -26.29
CA ARG A 409 3.26 -14.37 -24.96
C ARG A 409 2.80 -12.93 -24.72
N LEU A 410 3.56 -11.94 -25.19
CA LEU A 410 3.13 -10.53 -25.17
C LEU A 410 1.87 -10.33 -26.02
N MET A 411 1.85 -10.90 -27.22
CA MET A 411 0.67 -10.86 -28.09
C MET A 411 -0.52 -11.60 -27.48
N ALA A 412 -0.30 -12.76 -26.87
CA ALA A 412 -1.34 -13.51 -26.17
C ALA A 412 -1.93 -12.73 -24.99
N THR A 413 -1.09 -12.03 -24.22
CA THR A 413 -1.54 -11.14 -23.14
C THR A 413 -2.45 -10.03 -23.70
N GLN A 414 -2.06 -9.43 -24.82
CA GLN A 414 -2.85 -8.37 -25.46
C GLN A 414 -4.16 -8.87 -26.07
N MET A 415 -4.13 -10.02 -26.75
CA MET A 415 -5.31 -10.66 -27.29
C MET A 415 -6.29 -11.05 -26.18
N THR A 416 -5.78 -11.63 -25.09
CA THR A 416 -6.57 -12.02 -23.92
C THR A 416 -7.21 -10.82 -23.25
N ALA A 417 -6.47 -9.71 -23.10
CA ALA A 417 -7.01 -8.45 -22.58
C ALA A 417 -8.10 -7.86 -23.47
N ALA A 418 -8.00 -8.03 -24.79
CA ALA A 418 -9.04 -7.66 -25.76
C ALA A 418 -10.21 -8.65 -25.83
N GLY A 419 -10.18 -9.74 -25.06
CA GLY A 419 -11.22 -10.77 -25.03
C GLY A 419 -11.18 -11.73 -26.23
N ILE A 420 -10.04 -11.86 -26.91
CA ILE A 420 -9.85 -12.66 -28.13
C ILE A 420 -8.75 -13.71 -27.89
N GLY A 421 -8.90 -14.91 -28.44
CA GLY A 421 -7.86 -15.94 -28.45
C GLY A 421 -8.36 -17.32 -28.02
N PRO A 422 -7.76 -18.40 -28.55
CA PRO A 422 -8.22 -19.77 -28.30
C PRO A 422 -8.20 -20.16 -26.81
N GLY A 423 -7.26 -19.64 -26.02
CA GLY A 423 -7.21 -19.92 -24.58
C GLY A 423 -8.42 -19.38 -23.81
N LEU A 424 -8.99 -18.24 -24.21
CA LEU A 424 -10.22 -17.71 -23.62
C LEU A 424 -11.46 -18.54 -23.98
N GLU A 425 -11.54 -19.02 -25.21
CA GLU A 425 -12.65 -19.88 -25.68
C GLU A 425 -12.64 -21.22 -24.93
N GLN A 426 -11.46 -21.80 -24.73
CA GLN A 426 -11.29 -23.06 -24.01
C GLN A 426 -11.57 -22.92 -22.51
N CYS A 427 -11.15 -21.81 -21.88
CA CYS A 427 -11.50 -21.51 -20.48
C CYS A 427 -13.02 -21.29 -20.29
N LYS A 428 -13.70 -20.63 -21.24
CA LYS A 428 -15.16 -20.46 -21.20
C LYS A 428 -15.91 -21.78 -21.39
N ALA A 429 -15.47 -22.61 -22.35
CA ALA A 429 -16.03 -23.94 -22.56
C ALA A 429 -15.85 -24.85 -21.32
N ARG A 430 -14.73 -24.72 -20.60
CA ARG A 430 -14.47 -25.46 -19.36
C ARG A 430 -15.31 -24.95 -18.17
N GLY A 431 -15.66 -23.66 -18.15
CA GLY A 431 -16.54 -23.06 -17.15
C GLY A 431 -18.02 -23.38 -17.36
N GLU A 432 -18.44 -23.56 -18.61
CA GLU A 432 -19.82 -23.97 -18.98
C GLU A 432 -20.03 -25.49 -18.85
N GLY A 433 -18.97 -26.30 -18.97
CA GLY A 433 -19.02 -27.77 -18.86
C GLY A 433 -19.25 -28.36 -17.46
N ALA A 434 -19.35 -27.55 -16.41
CA ALA A 434 -19.67 -28.03 -15.05
C ALA A 434 -21.19 -28.21 -14.81
N VAL A 435 -22.05 -27.84 -15.77
CA VAL A 435 -23.50 -28.06 -15.69
C VAL A 435 -23.99 -28.62 -17.03
N LYS A 436 -23.73 -29.92 -17.26
CA LYS A 436 -24.49 -30.90 -18.07
C LYS A 436 -23.53 -31.96 -18.60
N GLU A 437 -23.47 -33.10 -17.92
CA GLU A 437 -23.23 -34.37 -18.61
C GLU A 437 -24.54 -34.76 -19.29
N GLU A 438 -24.50 -34.94 -20.61
CA GLU A 438 -25.07 -36.09 -21.34
C GLU A 438 -24.79 -35.93 -22.85
N ASN A 439 -24.23 -37.01 -23.43
CA ASN A 439 -24.14 -37.40 -24.85
C ASN A 439 -23.83 -36.33 -25.91
N ASP A 440 -22.68 -36.45 -26.58
CA ASP A 440 -22.65 -37.05 -27.93
C ASP A 440 -21.22 -37.38 -28.37
N ASP A 441 -21.04 -38.58 -28.92
CA ASP A 441 -19.85 -39.02 -29.65
C ASP A 441 -19.87 -38.36 -31.04
N ASP A 442 -18.95 -37.45 -31.34
CA ASP A 442 -18.29 -37.44 -32.66
C ASP A 442 -17.04 -36.56 -32.67
N ALA A 443 -15.90 -37.19 -32.93
CA ALA A 443 -14.62 -36.54 -33.11
C ALA A 443 -14.32 -36.42 -34.62
N ALA A 444 -14.30 -35.20 -35.15
CA ALA A 444 -13.56 -34.87 -36.37
C ALA A 444 -13.26 -33.37 -36.49
N THR A 445 -11.96 -33.04 -36.49
CA THR A 445 -11.31 -31.87 -37.12
C THR A 445 -12.17 -30.60 -37.28
N LYS A 446 -12.13 -29.71 -36.27
CA LYS A 446 -12.49 -28.31 -36.46
C LYS A 446 -11.23 -27.46 -36.43
N ASP A 447 -10.92 -26.94 -37.61
CA ASP A 447 -9.99 -25.84 -37.86
C ASP A 447 -10.18 -24.74 -36.81
N LEU A 448 -9.13 -24.42 -36.05
CA LEU A 448 -9.13 -23.39 -35.01
C LEU A 448 -9.07 -22.00 -35.66
N LEU A 449 -10.09 -21.68 -36.46
CA LEU A 449 -10.26 -20.37 -37.08
C LEU A 449 -10.83 -19.40 -36.04
N ILE A 450 -10.11 -18.31 -35.80
CA ILE A 450 -10.55 -17.17 -34.98
C ILE A 450 -11.94 -16.75 -35.46
N LYS A 451 -12.98 -16.98 -34.65
CA LYS A 451 -14.33 -16.49 -34.96
C LYS A 451 -14.33 -14.98 -34.81
N ARG A 452 -14.29 -14.30 -35.95
CA ARG A 452 -14.38 -12.84 -36.08
C ARG A 452 -15.80 -12.39 -35.68
N LYS A 453 -16.05 -12.27 -34.38
CA LYS A 453 -17.25 -11.58 -33.89
C LYS A 453 -16.98 -10.10 -34.05
N VAL A 454 -17.45 -9.50 -35.15
CA VAL A 454 -17.38 -8.04 -35.37
C VAL A 454 -18.23 -7.40 -34.27
N PRO A 455 -17.65 -6.73 -33.26
CA PRO A 455 -18.43 -5.85 -32.41
C PRO A 455 -18.79 -4.63 -33.26
N ALA A 456 -19.98 -4.08 -33.06
CA ALA A 456 -20.32 -2.79 -33.62
C ALA A 456 -19.20 -1.80 -33.27
N MET A 457 -18.58 -1.29 -34.33
CA MET A 457 -17.51 -0.30 -34.42
C MET A 457 -17.39 0.60 -33.18
N MET A 458 -16.55 0.21 -32.22
CA MET A 458 -16.00 1.14 -31.24
C MET A 458 -14.64 1.57 -31.78
N VAL A 459 -14.64 2.70 -32.50
CA VAL A 459 -13.42 3.38 -32.93
C VAL A 459 -12.56 3.61 -31.70
N GLY A 460 -11.37 3.00 -31.68
CA GLY A 460 -10.37 3.25 -30.66
C GLY A 460 -10.06 4.75 -30.62
N GLN A 461 -10.47 5.40 -29.52
CA GLN A 461 -10.10 6.77 -29.25
C GLN A 461 -8.61 6.81 -28.90
N ALA A 462 -7.79 7.17 -29.89
CA ALA A 462 -6.54 7.86 -29.63
C ALA A 462 -6.88 9.18 -28.92
N ILE A 463 -6.39 9.36 -27.70
CA ILE A 463 -6.52 10.60 -26.93
C ILE A 463 -5.65 11.65 -27.63
N SER A 464 -6.26 12.41 -28.53
CA SER A 464 -5.70 13.64 -29.09
C SER A 464 -6.00 14.81 -28.15
N VAL A 465 -4.95 15.46 -27.69
CA VAL A 465 -4.98 16.70 -26.92
C VAL A 465 -5.12 17.84 -27.92
N VAL A 466 -6.25 18.59 -27.90
CA VAL A 466 -6.39 20.05 -28.16
C VAL A 466 -7.88 20.43 -28.33
N GLY A 467 -8.34 21.38 -27.49
CA GLY A 467 -9.24 22.50 -27.85
C GLY A 467 -10.61 22.24 -28.47
N GLY A 468 -11.68 22.58 -27.74
CA GLY A 468 -13.07 22.30 -28.11
C GLY A 468 -13.78 23.30 -29.03
N TYR A 469 -15.02 22.95 -29.37
CA TYR A 469 -16.10 23.85 -29.81
C TYR A 469 -17.45 23.29 -29.32
N ALA A 470 -18.39 24.20 -29.08
CA ALA A 470 -19.68 24.02 -28.42
C ALA A 470 -20.85 23.84 -29.43
N GLU A 471 -22.05 23.62 -28.85
CA GLU A 471 -23.42 23.52 -29.41
C GLU A 471 -23.94 22.08 -29.61
N LYS A 472 -25.19 21.69 -29.29
CA LYS A 472 -26.38 22.26 -28.63
C LYS A 472 -27.35 21.09 -28.28
N ALA A 473 -28.17 21.25 -27.25
CA ALA A 473 -29.27 20.34 -26.79
C ALA A 473 -30.45 20.27 -27.81
N SER A 474 -31.45 19.37 -27.81
CA SER A 474 -32.26 18.61 -26.80
C SER A 474 -33.09 17.51 -27.58
N PRO A 475 -34.21 16.87 -27.10
CA PRO A 475 -34.86 16.79 -25.77
C PRO A 475 -35.25 15.36 -25.29
N GLU A 476 -35.76 15.33 -24.04
CA GLU A 476 -36.15 14.24 -23.14
C GLU A 476 -37.56 13.64 -23.35
N VAL A 477 -37.83 12.43 -22.82
CA VAL A 477 -39.04 12.03 -22.03
C VAL A 477 -38.74 10.76 -21.15
N PRO A 478 -39.54 10.37 -20.11
CA PRO A 478 -39.12 10.43 -18.71
C PRO A 478 -39.13 9.09 -17.93
N ALA A 479 -38.48 9.06 -16.76
CA ALA A 479 -38.46 7.93 -15.83
C ALA A 479 -39.48 8.08 -14.68
N ALA A 480 -40.01 6.94 -14.22
CA ALA A 480 -40.99 6.79 -13.15
C ALA A 480 -40.39 6.91 -11.73
N ALA A 481 -41.26 7.28 -10.79
CA ALA A 481 -40.97 7.80 -9.45
C ALA A 481 -40.44 6.78 -8.42
N VAL A 482 -39.46 7.21 -7.61
CA VAL A 482 -39.10 6.59 -6.32
C VAL A 482 -39.18 7.65 -5.21
N LYS A 483 -39.76 7.24 -4.09
CA LYS A 483 -40.21 8.02 -2.93
C LYS A 483 -39.02 8.63 -2.15
N ARG A 484 -39.10 9.93 -1.83
CA ARG A 484 -38.17 10.66 -0.95
C ARG A 484 -38.67 10.70 0.50
N LEU A 485 -37.74 10.61 1.45
CA LEU A 485 -37.90 10.93 2.88
C LEU A 485 -37.21 12.29 3.19
N PRO A 486 -37.63 13.01 4.25
CA PRO A 486 -37.52 14.47 4.35
C PRO A 486 -36.14 15.01 4.78
N GLU A 487 -35.78 16.17 4.22
CA GLU A 487 -34.55 16.92 4.50
C GLU A 487 -34.68 17.87 5.72
N PRO A 488 -33.57 18.21 6.42
CA PRO A 488 -33.58 19.12 7.58
C PRO A 488 -33.61 20.61 7.18
N ILE A 489 -34.27 21.39 8.02
CA ILE A 489 -34.51 22.84 7.87
C ILE A 489 -33.22 23.64 8.12
N LEU A 490 -32.86 24.54 7.20
CA LEU A 490 -31.82 25.56 7.38
C LEU A 490 -32.43 26.97 7.29
N PRO A 491 -32.00 27.95 8.13
CA PRO A 491 -32.51 29.31 8.07
C PRO A 491 -31.99 30.07 6.85
N SER A 492 -32.90 30.81 6.23
CA SER A 492 -32.75 31.65 5.06
C SER A 492 -31.94 32.93 5.32
N ALA A 493 -31.08 33.30 4.38
CA ALA A 493 -30.65 34.68 4.16
C ALA A 493 -30.50 34.96 2.66
N GLN A 494 -30.85 36.18 2.29
CA GLN A 494 -31.49 36.57 1.04
C GLN A 494 -30.53 37.29 0.08
N THR A 495 -30.80 37.09 -1.22
CA THR A 495 -30.68 38.01 -2.39
C THR A 495 -29.34 38.61 -2.88
N LYS A 496 -28.93 38.10 -4.07
CA LYS A 496 -28.55 38.75 -5.35
C LYS A 496 -27.51 39.89 -5.39
N MET A 497 -26.54 39.73 -6.31
CA MET A 497 -26.32 40.63 -7.47
C MET A 497 -25.54 39.95 -8.60
N THR A 498 -25.76 40.46 -9.81
CA THR A 498 -25.47 39.95 -11.15
C THR A 498 -24.10 40.37 -11.70
N GLY A 499 -23.48 39.48 -12.50
CA GLY A 499 -22.69 39.85 -13.70
C GLY A 499 -21.18 40.05 -13.55
N ALA A 500 -20.40 39.07 -14.02
CA ALA A 500 -19.27 39.24 -14.94
C ALA A 500 -18.54 37.90 -15.14
N THR A 501 -18.46 37.48 -16.39
CA THR A 501 -17.75 36.29 -16.86
C THR A 501 -16.23 36.44 -16.68
N GLY A 502 -15.65 35.59 -15.85
CA GLY A 502 -14.20 35.49 -15.67
C GLY A 502 -13.84 34.10 -15.14
N ARG A 503 -12.96 33.39 -15.85
CA ARG A 503 -12.46 32.04 -15.51
C ARG A 503 -12.13 31.95 -14.02
N LYS A 504 -12.81 31.06 -13.29
CA LYS A 504 -12.57 30.81 -11.86
C LYS A 504 -11.16 30.26 -11.67
N LYS A 505 -10.22 31.13 -11.27
CA LYS A 505 -8.97 30.70 -10.64
C LYS A 505 -9.33 30.05 -9.31
N VAL A 506 -8.76 28.88 -9.05
CA VAL A 506 -8.85 28.18 -7.76
C VAL A 506 -8.42 29.15 -6.66
N PHE A 507 -9.28 29.39 -5.67
CA PHE A 507 -8.99 30.26 -4.54
C PHE A 507 -7.85 29.67 -3.72
N ARG A 508 -6.68 30.33 -3.70
CA ARG A 508 -5.56 29.94 -2.84
C ARG A 508 -5.35 31.04 -1.82
N LEU A 509 -5.41 30.69 -0.54
CA LEU A 509 -5.20 31.59 0.59
C LEU A 509 -3.92 32.47 0.48
N PRO A 510 -2.79 31.99 -0.07
CA PRO A 510 -1.60 32.81 -0.28
C PRO A 510 -1.79 33.99 -1.24
N ASP A 511 -2.78 33.93 -2.15
CA ASP A 511 -2.96 34.94 -3.22
C ASP A 511 -3.67 36.21 -2.71
N ILE A 512 -4.25 36.16 -1.50
CA ILE A 512 -5.00 37.28 -0.89
C ILE A 512 -4.32 37.77 0.40
N VAL A 513 -3.44 36.95 0.99
CA VAL A 513 -2.67 37.36 2.17
C VAL A 513 -1.44 38.14 1.70
N GLN A 514 -1.56 39.46 1.70
CA GLN A 514 -0.41 40.34 1.53
C GLN A 514 0.56 40.09 2.69
N GLN A 515 1.73 39.53 2.40
CA GLN A 515 2.76 39.34 3.41
C GLN A 515 3.14 40.72 3.97
N LEU A 516 3.10 40.85 5.30
CA LEU A 516 3.52 42.07 5.98
C LEU A 516 5.00 42.30 5.66
N SER A 517 5.36 43.53 5.31
CA SER A 517 6.78 43.89 5.14
C SER A 517 7.54 43.71 6.46
N ASP A 518 8.84 43.44 6.40
CA ASP A 518 9.68 43.24 7.60
C ASP A 518 9.55 44.43 8.58
N SER A 519 9.47 45.65 8.05
CA SER A 519 9.24 46.86 8.85
C SER A 519 7.90 46.88 9.60
N GLN A 520 6.83 46.33 9.00
CA GLN A 520 5.52 46.24 9.63
C GLN A 520 5.50 45.15 10.69
N ILE A 521 6.20 44.03 10.45
CA ILE A 521 6.35 42.95 11.41
C ILE A 521 7.11 43.44 12.64
N GLU A 522 8.21 44.18 12.45
CA GLU A 522 8.98 44.79 13.54
C GLU A 522 8.12 45.77 14.36
N ASN A 523 7.37 46.66 13.69
CA ASN A 523 6.51 47.65 14.36
C ASN A 523 5.39 46.98 15.18
N LEU A 524 4.73 45.98 14.61
CA LEU A 524 3.67 45.23 15.30
C LEU A 524 4.23 44.40 16.47
N THR A 525 5.42 43.83 16.30
CA THR A 525 6.12 43.08 17.36
C THR A 525 6.50 44.01 18.52
N SER A 526 7.10 45.16 18.24
CA SER A 526 7.44 46.16 19.26
C SER A 526 6.20 46.63 20.02
N LYS A 527 5.09 46.93 19.33
CA LYS A 527 3.81 47.30 19.96
C LYS A 527 3.24 46.18 20.83
N ALA A 528 3.33 44.93 20.40
CA ALA A 528 2.84 43.79 21.19
C ALA A 528 3.67 43.60 22.47
N VAL A 529 5.00 43.68 22.37
CA VAL A 529 5.89 43.55 23.54
C VAL A 529 5.69 44.70 24.52
N LYS A 530 5.58 45.95 24.06
CA LYS A 530 5.29 47.11 24.92
C LYS A 530 3.96 46.98 25.66
N ARG A 531 2.92 46.42 25.02
CA ARG A 531 1.64 46.10 25.69
C ARG A 531 1.80 45.07 26.80
N ILE A 532 2.64 44.05 26.60
CA ILE A 532 2.92 43.01 27.62
C ILE A 532 3.84 43.55 28.73
N LEU A 533 4.77 44.45 28.41
CA LEU A 533 5.60 45.13 29.40
C LEU A 533 4.74 46.00 30.33
N HIS A 534 3.81 46.78 29.82
CA HIS A 534 3.02 47.69 30.67
C HIS A 534 1.80 47.05 31.34
N SER A 535 1.52 45.75 31.12
CA SER A 535 0.40 45.03 31.75
C SER A 535 0.71 44.45 33.14
N GLU A 536 1.75 44.95 33.81
CA GLU A 536 2.20 44.50 35.14
C GLU A 536 1.09 44.54 36.21
N LYS A 537 0.44 45.71 36.37
CA LYS A 537 -0.62 45.90 37.36
C LYS A 537 -1.84 45.00 37.14
N PRO A 538 -2.44 44.92 35.93
CA PRO A 538 -3.60 44.06 35.70
C PRO A 538 -3.27 42.56 35.79
N ILE A 539 -2.05 42.13 35.45
CA ILE A 539 -1.65 40.71 35.54
C ILE A 539 -1.28 40.30 36.98
N ALA A 540 -0.76 41.24 37.77
CA ALA A 540 -0.53 40.99 39.19
C ALA A 540 -1.85 40.70 39.94
N GLN A 541 -2.94 41.39 39.58
CA GLN A 541 -4.26 41.17 40.16
C GLN A 541 -4.86 39.80 39.83
N SER A 542 -4.47 39.18 38.70
CA SER A 542 -4.93 37.84 38.32
C SER A 542 -4.04 36.70 38.83
N GLY A 543 -2.96 37.00 39.55
CA GLY A 543 -2.00 36.01 40.06
C GLY A 543 -1.06 35.41 38.99
N MET A 544 -1.11 35.92 37.75
CA MET A 544 -0.39 35.34 36.60
C MET A 544 0.94 36.05 36.27
N SER A 545 1.53 36.77 37.23
CA SER A 545 2.79 37.52 37.05
C SER A 545 3.94 36.64 36.54
N HIS A 546 4.05 35.40 37.04
CA HIS A 546 5.08 34.46 36.64
C HIS A 546 4.98 34.05 35.15
N VAL A 547 3.77 34.01 34.60
CA VAL A 547 3.54 33.72 33.17
C VAL A 547 3.98 34.89 32.30
N ARG A 548 3.68 36.13 32.70
CA ARG A 548 4.16 37.35 32.03
C ARG A 548 5.68 37.39 31.99
N VAL A 549 6.34 37.11 33.11
CA VAL A 549 7.82 37.09 33.20
C VAL A 549 8.42 36.06 32.24
N LYS A 550 7.88 34.84 32.23
CA LYS A 550 8.35 33.76 31.34
C LYS A 550 8.07 34.04 29.86
N LEU A 551 6.97 34.72 29.56
CA LEU A 551 6.61 35.12 28.19
C LEU A 551 7.59 36.18 27.67
N LEU A 552 7.87 37.22 28.47
CA LEU A 552 8.79 38.29 28.12
C LEU A 552 10.23 37.78 27.96
N SER A 553 10.75 36.97 28.89
CA SER A 553 12.13 36.45 28.79
C SER A 553 12.33 35.53 27.58
N ARG A 554 11.31 34.76 27.19
CA ARG A 554 11.35 33.92 25.98
C ARG A 554 11.15 34.68 24.68
N LEU A 555 10.28 35.68 24.65
CA LEU A 555 10.09 36.51 23.46
C LEU A 555 11.39 37.24 23.10
N VAL A 556 12.00 37.92 24.07
CA VAL A 556 13.22 38.71 23.85
C VAL A 556 14.39 37.85 23.34
N THR A 557 14.51 36.61 23.83
CA THR A 557 15.60 35.70 23.46
C THR A 557 15.34 34.90 22.17
N GLN A 558 14.11 34.82 21.67
CA GLN A 558 13.77 34.11 20.42
C GLN A 558 13.80 35.01 19.17
N PHE A 559 13.76 36.33 19.34
CA PHE A 559 13.81 37.31 18.24
C PHE A 559 15.19 37.99 18.13
N ASP A 560 16.27 37.20 18.24
CA ASP A 560 17.68 37.66 18.10
C ASP A 560 18.03 38.95 18.85
N GLY A 561 17.39 39.19 20.01
CA GLY A 561 17.66 40.35 20.84
C GLY A 561 17.12 41.69 20.32
N MET A 562 16.30 41.71 19.26
CA MET A 562 15.76 42.95 18.66
C MET A 562 14.96 43.84 19.63
N MET A 563 14.54 43.32 20.77
CA MET A 563 13.78 44.04 21.81
C MET A 563 14.47 44.02 23.18
N LYS A 564 15.75 43.63 23.22
CA LYS A 564 16.52 43.53 24.47
C LYS A 564 16.71 44.90 25.13
N SER A 565 16.92 45.94 24.33
CA SER A 565 17.06 47.32 24.81
C SER A 565 15.79 47.80 25.53
N ASP A 566 14.62 47.66 24.89
CA ASP A 566 13.33 48.09 25.45
C ASP A 566 12.98 47.35 26.76
N VAL A 567 13.29 46.05 26.85
CA VAL A 567 13.05 45.27 28.07
C VAL A 567 14.06 45.61 29.17
N LEU A 568 15.32 45.86 28.80
CA LEU A 568 16.34 46.26 29.76
C LEU A 568 16.05 47.65 30.34
N GLU A 569 15.67 48.62 29.51
CA GLU A 569 15.23 49.95 29.95
C GLU A 569 14.04 49.84 30.91
N PHE A 570 13.04 49.02 30.57
CA PHE A 570 11.90 48.76 31.45
C PHE A 570 12.29 48.10 32.77
N ILE A 571 13.25 47.16 32.79
CA ILE A 571 13.74 46.56 34.03
C ILE A 571 14.47 47.59 34.89
N LEU A 572 15.31 48.42 34.27
CA LEU A 572 16.16 49.38 34.97
C LEU A 572 15.36 50.55 35.57
N ASP A 573 14.23 50.91 34.97
CA ASP A 573 13.28 51.89 35.50
C ASP A 573 12.80 51.56 36.94
N ASP A 574 12.66 50.28 37.27
CA ASP A 574 12.33 49.83 38.62
C ASP A 574 12.89 48.43 38.89
N ILE A 575 14.21 48.38 39.12
CA ILE A 575 14.93 47.11 39.31
C ILE A 575 14.48 46.35 40.57
N ARG A 576 13.93 47.04 41.58
CA ARG A 576 13.54 46.42 42.85
C ARG A 576 12.27 45.60 42.70
N THR A 577 11.30 46.07 41.92
CA THR A 577 10.04 45.35 41.70
C THR A 577 10.12 44.39 40.52
N ARG A 578 11.08 44.58 39.61
CA ARG A 578 11.22 43.82 38.35
C ARG A 578 12.40 42.85 38.31
N SER A 579 13.02 42.56 39.46
CA SER A 579 14.18 41.66 39.57
C SER A 579 13.91 40.26 39.02
N ASP A 580 12.70 39.74 39.18
CA ASP A 580 12.32 38.41 38.66
C ASP A 580 12.40 38.32 37.14
N LEU A 581 12.04 39.41 36.45
CA LEU A 581 12.18 39.50 34.99
C LEU A 581 13.64 39.58 34.58
N ALA A 582 14.47 40.31 35.33
CA ALA A 582 15.91 40.39 35.12
C ALA A 582 16.59 39.02 35.25
N PHE A 583 16.30 38.29 36.33
CA PHE A 583 16.84 36.95 36.55
C PHE A 583 16.36 35.95 35.51
N SER A 584 15.08 36.01 35.11
CA SER A 584 14.55 35.14 34.06
C SER A 584 15.20 35.41 32.70
N LEU A 585 15.46 36.68 32.37
CA LEU A 585 16.16 37.06 31.14
C LEU A 585 17.61 36.56 31.15
N LEU A 586 18.33 36.78 32.25
CA LEU A 586 19.72 36.35 32.41
C LEU A 586 19.87 34.82 32.37
N TYR A 587 18.95 34.10 33.02
CA TYR A 587 18.89 32.63 32.95
C TYR A 587 18.64 32.14 31.53
N GLN A 588 17.75 32.80 30.79
CA GLN A 588 17.43 32.41 29.41
C GLN A 588 18.61 32.70 28.46
N GLU A 589 19.31 33.83 28.61
CA GLU A 589 20.54 34.13 27.86
C GLU A 589 21.66 33.14 28.18
N TYR A 590 21.83 32.78 29.44
CA TYR A 590 22.78 31.75 29.85
C TYR A 590 22.48 30.38 29.22
N ASN A 591 21.19 29.99 29.15
CA ASN A 591 20.80 28.75 28.47
C ASN A 591 21.05 28.81 26.96
N THR A 592 20.80 29.96 26.32
CA THR A 592 21.14 30.16 24.92
C THR A 592 22.65 30.01 24.71
N TYR A 593 23.46 30.65 25.56
CA TYR A 593 24.92 30.52 25.53
C TYR A 593 25.40 29.07 25.70
N LEU A 594 24.81 28.31 26.64
CA LEU A 594 25.15 26.91 26.86
C LEU A 594 24.80 26.01 25.68
N ASN A 595 23.71 26.28 24.97
CA ASN A 595 23.32 25.53 23.77
C ASN A 595 24.29 25.74 22.59
N PHE A 596 25.05 26.84 22.58
CA PHE A 596 26.08 27.12 21.57
C PHE A 596 27.49 26.66 22.00
N SER A 597 27.68 26.16 23.23
CA SER A 597 28.99 25.72 23.72
C SER A 597 29.25 24.22 23.42
N PRO A 598 30.31 23.87 22.64
CA PRO A 598 30.57 22.48 22.22
C PRO A 598 30.82 21.49 23.38
N ASN A 599 31.26 21.99 24.54
CA ASN A 599 31.79 21.16 25.63
C ASN A 599 30.73 20.53 26.55
N TRP A 600 29.45 20.95 26.47
CA TRP A 600 28.38 20.41 27.31
C TRP A 600 27.53 19.31 26.65
N CYS A 601 27.60 19.17 25.32
CA CYS A 601 26.87 18.13 24.58
C CYS A 601 27.29 16.69 24.97
N TRP A 602 28.52 16.52 25.48
CA TRP A 602 29.05 15.23 25.90
C TRP A 602 28.46 14.72 27.22
N ARG A 603 28.17 15.60 28.19
CA ARG A 603 27.72 15.18 29.53
C ARG A 603 26.27 14.72 29.57
N ARG A 604 25.42 15.17 28.63
CA ARG A 604 24.00 14.79 28.58
C ARG A 604 23.78 13.38 28.03
N ARG A 605 24.66 12.89 27.14
CA ARG A 605 24.61 11.50 26.63
C ARG A 605 25.10 10.48 27.67
N SER A 606 26.05 10.83 28.52
CA SER A 606 26.59 9.92 29.54
C SER A 606 25.64 9.64 30.71
N SER A 607 24.80 10.60 31.10
CA SER A 607 23.87 10.39 32.23
C SER A 607 22.62 9.59 31.86
N GLN A 608 22.21 9.58 30.59
CA GLN A 608 21.06 8.79 30.11
C GLN A 608 21.39 7.31 29.90
N SER A 609 22.68 6.94 29.85
CA SER A 609 23.11 5.55 29.68
C SER A 609 23.37 4.82 31.00
N ARG A 610 23.23 5.49 32.16
CA ARG A 610 23.35 4.88 33.50
C ARG A 610 22.01 4.66 34.22
N MET A 611 20.90 4.93 33.55
CA MET A 611 19.55 4.59 34.02
C MET A 611 18.81 3.81 32.92
N ARG A 612 19.39 2.67 32.53
CA ARG A 612 18.68 1.56 31.88
C ARG A 612 19.01 0.29 32.64
#